data_AF-A0A2K0W9P6-F1
#
_entry.id   AF-A0A2K0W9P6-F1
#
_cell.length_a   1.000
_cell.length_b   1.000
_cell.length_c   1.000
_cell.angle_alpha   90.00
_cell.angle_beta   90.00
_cell.angle_gamma   90.00
#
_symmetry.space_group_name_H-M   'P 1'
#
loop_
_entity.id
_entity.type
_entity.pdbx_description
1 polymer ?
#
loop_
_entity_poly.entity_id
_entity_poly.type
_entity_poly.pdbx_seq_one_letter_code
_entity_poly.pdbx_strand_id
1 'polypeptide(L)'
;MATDSTSSPQALGALTTTRNNANLTRRERKRASDRMSQQASRAKTKAYIAHLERSVARLTEAQSNSGPNLSEQLRQQFDEIASLKQALAQIAKLATNSISKHHGDDDVDESIHSASRPSNETRSRQVPDAYNPACHPHQESLDRLYPALDLNCGDKQRDYFQAFSQALVTIESDASGHAFSDPEVDDDINIRAVLDGWDAARARNPFDIGWLMLQTVDEGFLWRSGAVERMAMLRVIRSMLMVLIHVKCDL
;
A
#
# COMPACT_ATOMS: atom_id res chain seq x y z
N MET A 1 -55.68 13.07 84.24
CA MET A 1 -54.84 11.89 83.91
C MET A 1 -54.53 11.97 82.43
N ALA A 2 -53.29 12.31 82.11
CA ALA A 2 -52.69 12.33 80.78
C ALA A 2 -51.79 11.08 80.68
N THR A 3 -51.43 10.44 79.57
CA THR A 3 -51.39 10.72 78.13
C THR A 3 -51.44 9.36 77.42
N ASP A 4 -52.15 9.25 76.30
CA ASP A 4 -52.08 8.09 75.40
C ASP A 4 -50.97 8.34 74.35
N SER A 5 -49.98 7.46 74.28
CA SER A 5 -48.85 7.54 73.34
C SER A 5 -48.71 6.18 72.65
N THR A 6 -49.44 6.01 71.55
CA THR A 6 -49.27 4.87 70.63
C THR A 6 -48.17 5.21 69.62
N SER A 7 -46.95 4.71 69.83
CA SER A 7 -45.84 4.83 68.87
C SER A 7 -45.83 3.63 67.91
N SER A 8 -46.06 3.89 66.62
CA SER A 8 -46.05 2.90 65.53
C SER A 8 -44.64 2.68 64.94
N PRO A 9 -44.12 1.44 64.85
CA PRO A 9 -42.80 1.14 64.29
C PRO A 9 -42.76 0.86 62.77
N GLN A 10 -43.83 1.12 62.00
CA GLN A 10 -43.96 0.62 60.61
C GLN A 10 -43.19 1.40 59.53
N ALA A 11 -42.62 2.58 59.80
CA ALA A 11 -42.05 3.44 58.75
C ALA A 11 -40.65 3.00 58.24
N LEU A 12 -39.87 2.28 59.03
CA LEU A 12 -38.48 1.92 58.67
C LEU A 12 -38.35 0.74 57.70
N GLY A 13 -39.33 -0.18 57.65
CA GLY A 13 -39.32 -1.35 56.76
C GLY A 13 -39.75 -1.09 55.31
N ALA A 14 -40.50 -0.02 55.06
CA ALA A 14 -41.03 0.30 53.73
C ALA A 14 -39.96 0.92 52.80
N LEU A 15 -39.04 1.72 53.35
CA LEU A 15 -37.97 2.39 52.60
C LEU A 15 -36.88 1.42 52.13
N THR A 16 -36.56 0.39 52.90
CA THR A 16 -35.55 -0.62 52.56
C THR A 16 -36.04 -1.54 51.45
N THR A 17 -37.30 -1.98 51.51
CA THR A 17 -37.94 -2.80 50.47
C THR A 17 -38.01 -2.08 49.12
N THR A 18 -38.35 -0.79 49.13
CA THR A 18 -38.43 0.04 47.91
C THR A 18 -37.07 0.22 47.24
N ARG A 19 -36.01 0.49 48.02
CA ARG A 19 -34.63 0.59 47.51
C ARG A 19 -34.13 -0.74 46.94
N ASN A 20 -34.44 -1.87 47.59
CA ASN A 20 -34.05 -3.19 47.10
C ASN A 20 -34.76 -3.54 45.78
N ASN A 21 -36.04 -3.23 45.63
CA ASN A 21 -36.78 -3.40 44.37
C ASN A 21 -36.24 -2.51 43.24
N ALA A 22 -35.88 -1.26 43.53
CA ALA A 22 -35.23 -0.39 42.56
C ALA A 22 -33.86 -0.94 42.10
N ASN A 23 -33.10 -1.55 43.01
CA ASN A 23 -31.83 -2.20 42.68
C ASN A 23 -32.02 -3.50 41.88
N LEU A 24 -33.03 -4.31 42.19
CA LEU A 24 -33.38 -5.53 41.45
C LEU A 24 -33.81 -5.22 40.02
N THR A 25 -34.69 -4.24 39.84
CA THR A 25 -35.14 -3.79 38.51
C THR A 25 -33.99 -3.19 37.70
N ARG A 26 -33.08 -2.42 38.31
CA ARG A 26 -31.86 -1.93 37.65
C ARG A 26 -30.95 -3.08 37.20
N ARG A 27 -30.76 -4.10 38.05
CA ARG A 27 -29.96 -5.28 37.73
C ARG A 27 -30.59 -6.10 36.62
N GLU A 28 -31.90 -6.22 36.60
CA GLU A 28 -32.65 -6.92 35.54
C GLU A 28 -32.56 -6.20 34.19
N ARG A 29 -32.72 -4.87 34.17
CA ARG A 29 -32.49 -4.05 32.97
C ARG A 29 -31.05 -4.22 32.45
N LYS A 30 -30.05 -4.26 33.33
CA LYS A 30 -28.66 -4.51 32.95
C LYS A 30 -28.47 -5.89 32.33
N ARG A 31 -29.06 -6.95 32.91
CA ARG A 31 -29.01 -8.32 32.34
C ARG A 31 -29.72 -8.41 30.99
N ALA A 32 -30.85 -7.72 30.82
CA ALA A 32 -31.57 -7.69 29.55
C ALA A 32 -30.73 -7.00 28.45
N SER A 33 -30.11 -5.86 28.77
CA SER A 33 -29.19 -5.16 27.87
C SER A 33 -27.98 -6.00 27.50
N ASP A 34 -27.40 -6.70 28.48
CA ASP A 34 -26.25 -7.58 28.24
C ASP A 34 -26.61 -8.74 27.30
N ARG A 35 -27.78 -9.38 27.50
CA ARG A 35 -28.29 -10.42 26.59
C ARG A 35 -28.49 -9.90 25.17
N MET A 36 -29.07 -8.73 25.00
CA MET A 36 -29.26 -8.12 23.68
C MET A 36 -27.92 -7.81 23.01
N SER A 37 -26.94 -7.29 23.76
CA SER A 37 -25.59 -7.03 23.27
C SER A 37 -24.90 -8.32 22.80
N GLN A 38 -24.97 -9.38 23.60
CA GLN A 38 -24.40 -10.68 23.24
C GLN A 38 -25.08 -11.29 22.02
N GLN A 39 -26.41 -11.23 21.93
CA GLN A 39 -27.15 -11.70 20.76
C GLN A 39 -26.78 -10.91 19.51
N ALA A 40 -26.66 -9.59 19.61
CA ALA A 40 -26.22 -8.73 18.51
C ALA A 40 -24.79 -9.06 18.06
N SER A 41 -23.86 -9.28 19.00
CA SER A 41 -22.50 -9.70 18.68
C SER A 41 -22.48 -11.05 17.96
N ARG A 42 -23.22 -12.05 18.47
CA ARG A 42 -23.34 -13.37 17.84
C ARG A 42 -23.97 -13.29 16.45
N ALA A 43 -25.00 -12.46 16.27
CA ALA A 43 -25.63 -12.23 14.98
C ALA A 43 -24.66 -11.62 13.96
N LYS A 44 -23.84 -10.64 14.38
CA LYS A 44 -22.77 -10.07 13.54
C LYS A 44 -21.75 -11.13 13.12
N THR A 45 -21.25 -11.93 14.06
CA THR A 45 -20.32 -13.03 13.75
C THR A 45 -20.93 -14.02 12.77
N LYS A 46 -22.18 -14.44 12.99
CA LYS A 46 -22.90 -15.36 12.08
C LYS A 46 -23.06 -14.76 10.67
N ALA A 47 -23.43 -13.49 10.58
CA ALA A 47 -23.56 -12.80 9.29
C ALA A 47 -22.21 -12.66 8.57
N TYR A 48 -21.13 -12.41 9.31
CA TYR A 48 -19.78 -12.33 8.77
C TYR A 48 -19.31 -13.69 8.25
N ILE A 49 -19.49 -14.77 9.02
CA ILE A 49 -19.21 -16.15 8.58
C ILE A 49 -19.96 -16.46 7.28
N ALA A 50 -21.27 -16.21 7.24
CA ALA A 50 -22.08 -16.45 6.04
C ALA A 50 -21.68 -15.57 4.83
N HIS A 51 -21.10 -14.39 5.06
CA HIS A 51 -20.51 -13.58 3.99
C HIS A 51 -19.22 -14.21 3.49
N LEU A 52 -18.31 -14.60 4.39
CA LEU A 52 -17.06 -15.26 4.03
C LEU A 52 -17.29 -16.55 3.26
N GLU A 53 -18.21 -17.41 3.73
CA GLU A 53 -18.59 -18.65 3.05
C GLU A 53 -19.08 -18.38 1.61
N ARG A 54 -19.93 -17.36 1.42
CA ARG A 54 -20.39 -16.95 0.09
C ARG A 54 -19.26 -16.42 -0.80
N SER A 55 -18.34 -15.64 -0.24
CA SER A 55 -17.20 -15.10 -0.99
C SER A 55 -16.24 -16.20 -1.43
N VAL A 56 -15.97 -17.18 -0.56
CA VAL A 56 -15.17 -18.37 -0.89
C VAL A 56 -15.84 -19.15 -2.02
N ALA A 57 -17.13 -19.45 -1.90
CA ALA A 57 -17.86 -20.18 -2.94
C ALA A 57 -17.76 -19.49 -4.31
N ARG A 58 -17.99 -18.17 -4.37
CA ARG A 58 -17.86 -17.39 -5.62
C ARG A 58 -16.45 -17.40 -6.19
N LEU A 59 -15.43 -17.26 -5.34
CA LEU A 59 -14.02 -17.29 -5.78
C LEU A 59 -13.65 -18.67 -6.33
N THR A 60 -14.11 -19.74 -5.68
CA THR A 60 -13.89 -21.11 -6.15
C THR A 60 -14.59 -21.37 -7.49
N GLU A 61 -15.84 -20.95 -7.65
CA GLU A 61 -16.58 -21.04 -8.92
C GLU A 61 -15.92 -20.22 -10.05
N ALA A 62 -15.46 -19.00 -9.74
CA ALA A 62 -14.76 -18.16 -10.71
C ALA A 62 -13.42 -18.79 -11.13
N GLN A 63 -12.68 -19.38 -10.19
CA GLN A 63 -11.41 -20.06 -10.46
C GLN A 63 -11.61 -21.30 -11.32
N SER A 64 -12.62 -22.13 -11.02
CA SER A 64 -12.92 -23.32 -11.82
C SER A 64 -13.33 -22.98 -13.26
N ASN A 65 -14.00 -21.85 -13.46
CA ASN A 65 -14.46 -21.41 -14.78
C ASN A 65 -13.38 -20.63 -15.56
N SER A 66 -12.46 -19.94 -14.90
CA SER A 66 -11.43 -19.13 -15.56
C SER A 66 -10.21 -19.95 -16.02
N GLY A 67 -9.84 -21.00 -15.28
CA GLY A 67 -8.74 -21.91 -15.62
C GLY A 67 -8.83 -22.55 -17.02
N PRO A 68 -9.96 -23.19 -17.40
CA PRO A 68 -10.09 -23.81 -18.72
C PRO A 68 -10.06 -22.77 -19.85
N ASN A 69 -10.75 -21.63 -19.69
CA ASN A 69 -10.77 -20.56 -20.69
C ASN A 69 -9.36 -19.96 -20.93
N LEU A 70 -8.59 -19.73 -19.87
CA LEU A 70 -7.22 -19.23 -20.00
C LEU A 70 -6.31 -20.24 -20.68
N SER A 71 -6.45 -21.54 -20.35
CA SER A 71 -5.65 -22.60 -20.99
C SER A 71 -5.96 -22.75 -22.48
N GLU A 72 -7.23 -22.59 -22.86
CA GLU A 72 -7.68 -22.63 -24.24
C GLU A 72 -7.19 -21.39 -25.01
N GLN A 73 -7.27 -20.21 -24.40
CA GLN A 73 -6.74 -18.96 -24.96
C GLN A 73 -5.22 -19.02 -25.15
N LEU A 74 -4.48 -19.60 -24.19
CA LEU A 74 -3.03 -19.78 -24.30
C LEU A 74 -2.69 -20.70 -25.48
N ARG A 75 -3.42 -21.80 -25.63
CA ARG A 75 -3.25 -22.75 -26.73
C ARG A 75 -3.54 -22.11 -28.09
N GLN A 76 -4.58 -21.29 -28.17
CA GLN A 76 -4.90 -20.54 -29.38
C GLN A 76 -3.80 -19.52 -29.75
N GLN A 77 -3.23 -18.83 -28.76
CA GLN A 77 -2.09 -17.94 -28.97
C GLN A 77 -0.85 -18.70 -29.46
N PHE A 78 -0.58 -19.91 -28.96
CA PHE A 78 0.51 -20.74 -29.47
C PHE A 78 0.33 -21.14 -30.93
N ASP A 79 -0.90 -21.52 -31.32
CA ASP A 79 -1.22 -21.89 -32.71
C ASP A 79 -1.09 -20.68 -33.65
N GLU A 80 -1.52 -19.50 -33.22
CA GLU A 80 -1.37 -18.24 -33.97
C GLU A 80 0.10 -17.87 -34.16
N ILE A 81 0.91 -17.95 -33.10
CA ILE A 81 2.36 -17.73 -33.19
C ILE A 81 3.02 -18.71 -34.17
N ALA A 82 2.63 -19.99 -34.14
CA ALA A 82 3.16 -20.99 -35.06
C ALA A 82 2.79 -20.66 -36.51
N SER A 83 1.54 -20.25 -36.77
CA SER A 83 1.07 -19.84 -38.08
C SER A 83 1.80 -18.60 -38.60
N LEU A 84 1.93 -17.56 -37.78
CA LEU A 84 2.64 -16.33 -38.14
C LEU A 84 4.11 -16.60 -38.45
N LYS A 85 4.78 -17.47 -37.67
CA LYS A 85 6.16 -17.90 -37.97
C LYS A 85 6.24 -18.65 -39.31
N GLN A 86 5.27 -19.48 -39.63
CA GLN A 86 5.21 -20.19 -40.92
C GLN A 86 5.00 -19.21 -42.08
N ALA A 87 4.11 -18.24 -41.93
CA ALA A 87 3.88 -17.19 -42.93
C ALA A 87 5.13 -16.35 -43.16
N LEU A 88 5.81 -15.93 -42.09
CA LEU A 88 7.10 -15.22 -42.18
C LEU A 88 8.17 -16.08 -42.87
N ALA A 89 8.23 -17.38 -42.59
CA ALA A 89 9.15 -18.28 -43.29
C ALA A 89 8.83 -18.43 -44.78
N GLN A 90 7.55 -18.41 -45.17
CA GLN A 90 7.14 -18.41 -46.58
C GLN A 90 7.52 -17.11 -47.28
N ILE A 91 7.29 -15.96 -46.63
CA ILE A 91 7.68 -14.65 -47.15
C ILE A 91 9.19 -14.58 -47.31
N ALA A 92 9.96 -15.04 -46.32
CA ALA A 92 11.42 -15.09 -46.39
C ALA A 92 11.89 -15.94 -47.58
N LYS A 93 11.29 -17.13 -47.81
CA LYS A 93 11.60 -17.98 -48.97
C LYS A 93 11.28 -17.29 -50.30
N LEU A 94 10.17 -16.57 -50.39
CA LEU A 94 9.80 -15.81 -51.59
C LEU A 94 10.77 -14.65 -51.85
N ALA A 95 11.15 -13.93 -50.79
CA ALA A 95 12.13 -12.84 -50.85
C ALA A 95 13.50 -13.36 -51.30
N THR A 96 14.02 -14.45 -50.72
CA THR A 96 15.32 -15.04 -51.14
C THR A 96 15.29 -15.54 -52.58
N ASN A 97 14.16 -16.08 -53.04
CA ASN A 97 13.99 -16.50 -54.43
C ASN A 97 13.96 -15.31 -55.40
N SER A 98 13.45 -14.15 -54.97
CA SER A 98 13.47 -12.90 -55.75
C SER A 98 14.84 -12.20 -55.76
N ILE A 99 15.60 -12.29 -54.66
CA ILE A 99 16.94 -11.70 -54.52
C ILE A 99 17.97 -12.44 -55.39
N SER A 100 17.78 -13.74 -55.69
CA SER A 100 18.64 -14.46 -56.66
C SER A 100 18.52 -13.97 -58.12
N LYS A 101 17.61 -13.04 -58.44
CA LYS A 101 17.37 -12.55 -59.81
C LYS A 101 17.81 -11.11 -60.09
N HIS A 102 18.37 -10.39 -59.12
CA HIS A 102 18.98 -9.08 -59.34
C HIS A 102 20.43 -9.05 -58.85
N HIS A 103 21.31 -8.80 -59.80
CA HIS A 103 22.76 -8.74 -59.73
C HIS A 103 23.25 -7.33 -59.32
N GLY A 104 24.43 -7.28 -58.69
CA GLY A 104 25.47 -6.29 -59.01
C GLY A 104 25.53 -5.04 -58.12
N ASP A 105 26.75 -4.79 -57.63
CA ASP A 105 27.42 -3.51 -57.38
C ASP A 105 26.67 -2.39 -56.62
N ASP A 106 27.17 -2.02 -55.44
CA ASP A 106 28.20 -0.96 -55.35
C ASP A 106 28.63 -0.72 -53.89
N ASP A 107 29.92 -0.38 -53.81
CA ASP A 107 30.76 -0.16 -52.63
C ASP A 107 30.62 1.28 -52.09
N VAL A 108 31.38 1.58 -51.01
CA VAL A 108 31.75 2.92 -50.48
C VAL A 108 30.77 3.57 -49.47
N ASP A 109 31.16 4.25 -48.38
CA ASP A 109 32.27 4.25 -47.42
C ASP A 109 31.97 5.37 -46.39
N GLU A 110 32.46 5.19 -45.16
CA GLU A 110 33.06 6.17 -44.23
C GLU A 110 32.33 7.39 -43.57
N SER A 111 32.50 7.41 -42.24
CA SER A 111 32.75 8.51 -41.26
C SER A 111 31.76 9.67 -41.05
N ILE A 112 31.27 10.06 -39.85
CA ILE A 112 31.82 10.28 -38.48
C ILE A 112 31.76 11.79 -38.08
N HIS A 113 31.27 12.07 -36.85
CA HIS A 113 31.32 13.30 -36.01
C HIS A 113 30.53 14.56 -36.49
N SER A 114 29.92 15.45 -35.67
CA SER A 114 30.19 15.90 -34.30
C SER A 114 29.01 16.73 -33.70
N ALA A 115 28.81 16.61 -32.39
CA ALA A 115 28.62 17.63 -31.34
C ALA A 115 27.73 18.91 -31.50
N SER A 116 26.97 19.14 -30.41
CA SER A 116 26.70 20.42 -29.71
C SER A 116 25.37 21.19 -29.91
N ARG A 117 24.62 21.24 -28.79
CA ARG A 117 23.62 22.23 -28.30
C ARG A 117 24.17 23.69 -28.35
N PRO A 118 23.38 24.80 -28.13
CA PRO A 118 22.32 24.92 -27.10
C PRO A 118 21.11 25.90 -27.35
N SER A 119 20.12 25.78 -26.44
CA SER A 119 19.26 26.79 -25.76
C SER A 119 18.41 27.83 -26.54
N ASN A 120 17.09 27.88 -26.25
CA ASN A 120 16.45 28.94 -25.45
C ASN A 120 14.91 28.80 -25.25
N GLU A 121 14.48 29.05 -24.00
CA GLU A 121 13.33 29.87 -23.50
C GLU A 121 11.89 29.63 -24.01
N THR A 122 10.77 29.87 -23.30
CA THR A 122 10.38 30.25 -21.93
C THR A 122 8.83 30.25 -21.91
N ARG A 123 8.14 29.71 -20.90
CA ARG A 123 6.92 30.38 -20.36
C ARG A 123 6.49 29.89 -18.97
N SER A 124 6.37 30.89 -18.11
CA SER A 124 5.98 30.91 -16.70
C SER A 124 4.48 30.70 -16.44
N ARG A 125 4.14 30.14 -15.27
CA ARG A 125 3.05 30.60 -14.40
C ARG A 125 3.42 30.39 -12.93
N GLN A 126 3.61 31.50 -12.22
CA GLN A 126 3.90 31.59 -10.78
C GLN A 126 2.62 31.48 -9.92
N VAL A 127 2.76 30.89 -8.73
CA VAL A 127 1.89 31.00 -7.55
C VAL A 127 2.79 31.47 -6.37
N PRO A 128 2.32 32.31 -5.42
CA PRO A 128 3.19 33.07 -4.52
C PRO A 128 3.85 32.28 -3.36
N ASP A 129 5.14 32.56 -3.16
CA ASP A 129 5.97 32.75 -1.95
C ASP A 129 5.54 32.13 -0.59
N ALA A 130 6.42 31.57 0.24
CA ALA A 130 7.87 31.38 0.17
C ALA A 130 8.30 30.39 1.29
N TYR A 131 9.05 29.35 0.93
CA TYR A 131 9.99 28.69 1.84
C TYR A 131 11.36 28.73 1.17
N ASN A 132 12.27 29.50 1.75
CA ASN A 132 13.61 29.73 1.24
C ASN A 132 14.51 28.53 1.59
N PRO A 133 15.06 27.79 0.61
CA PRO A 133 15.86 26.60 0.83
C PRO A 133 17.31 27.00 1.02
N ALA A 134 17.78 27.08 2.27
CA ALA A 134 19.21 27.22 2.52
C ALA A 134 19.66 26.33 3.68
N CYS A 135 20.39 25.29 3.30
CA CYS A 135 21.40 24.55 4.07
C CYS A 135 20.92 23.69 5.24
N HIS A 136 20.65 22.41 4.97
CA HIS A 136 20.95 21.33 5.92
C HIS A 136 21.80 20.24 5.24
N PRO A 137 23.05 20.02 5.71
CA PRO A 137 23.96 19.03 5.17
C PRO A 137 23.61 17.62 5.68
N HIS A 138 23.97 16.60 4.89
CA HIS A 138 23.70 15.16 5.03
C HIS A 138 22.38 14.67 4.40
N GLN A 139 22.35 14.76 3.07
CA GLN A 139 21.27 14.31 2.21
C GLN A 139 21.66 12.94 1.62
N GLU A 140 21.42 11.88 2.40
CA GLU A 140 21.37 10.54 1.84
C GLU A 140 19.98 10.35 1.20
N SER A 141 19.98 10.25 -0.12
CA SER A 141 18.82 9.82 -0.90
C SER A 141 18.92 8.31 -1.08
N LEU A 142 17.79 7.61 -1.16
CA LEU A 142 17.78 6.18 -1.45
C LEU A 142 18.59 5.85 -2.71
N ASP A 143 18.49 6.70 -3.74
CA ASP A 143 19.24 6.57 -5.00
C ASP A 143 20.76 6.59 -4.81
N ARG A 144 21.28 7.25 -3.77
CA ARG A 144 22.71 7.29 -3.48
C ARG A 144 23.19 6.02 -2.77
N LEU A 145 22.37 5.47 -1.88
CA LEU A 145 22.68 4.26 -1.13
C LEU A 145 22.46 3.00 -1.99
N TYR A 146 21.42 3.01 -2.83
CA TYR A 146 21.06 1.91 -3.70
C TYR A 146 20.68 2.41 -5.10
N PRO A 147 21.67 2.74 -5.95
CA PRO A 147 21.44 3.24 -7.31
C PRO A 147 20.67 2.25 -8.22
N ALA A 148 20.65 0.97 -7.84
CA ALA A 148 19.93 -0.09 -8.55
C ALA A 148 18.42 -0.12 -8.23
N LEU A 149 17.96 0.61 -7.20
CA LEU A 149 16.56 0.65 -6.80
C LEU A 149 15.84 1.83 -7.46
N ASP A 150 15.18 1.58 -8.58
CA ASP A 150 14.30 2.57 -9.22
C ASP A 150 12.84 2.37 -8.76
N LEU A 151 12.48 3.01 -7.65
CA LEU A 151 11.11 3.03 -7.11
C LEU A 151 10.26 4.17 -7.68
N ASN A 152 10.80 4.96 -8.60
CA ASN A 152 10.16 6.16 -9.11
C ASN A 152 9.10 5.82 -10.18
N CYS A 153 7.81 5.89 -9.83
CA CYS A 153 6.73 5.57 -10.77
C CYS A 153 6.59 6.65 -11.85
N GLY A 154 7.39 6.56 -12.92
CA GLY A 154 7.23 7.38 -14.12
C GLY A 154 6.15 6.83 -15.08
N ASP A 155 5.95 7.50 -16.22
CA ASP A 155 5.02 7.07 -17.30
C ASP A 155 5.48 5.81 -18.06
N LYS A 156 6.47 5.08 -17.54
CA LYS A 156 7.02 3.88 -18.18
C LYS A 156 6.13 2.68 -17.83
N GLN A 157 5.79 1.87 -18.82
CA GLN A 157 5.19 0.54 -18.62
C GLN A 157 6.21 -0.36 -17.91
N ARG A 158 6.12 -0.45 -16.57
CA ARG A 158 6.95 -1.32 -15.75
C ARG A 158 6.10 -1.96 -14.64
N ASP A 159 6.49 -3.16 -14.22
CA ASP A 159 5.86 -3.82 -13.10
C ASP A 159 6.34 -3.19 -11.77
N TYR A 160 5.52 -2.30 -11.21
CA TYR A 160 5.81 -1.62 -9.95
C TYR A 160 5.87 -2.61 -8.78
N PHE A 161 5.10 -3.70 -8.84
CA PHE A 161 5.14 -4.73 -7.81
C PHE A 161 6.50 -5.41 -7.80
N GLN A 162 7.04 -5.76 -8.97
CA GLN A 162 8.38 -6.34 -9.07
C GLN A 162 9.47 -5.37 -8.57
N ALA A 163 9.39 -4.07 -8.90
CA ALA A 163 10.34 -3.08 -8.42
C ALA A 163 10.30 -2.91 -6.89
N PHE A 164 9.09 -2.86 -6.33
CA PHE A 164 8.87 -2.75 -4.89
C PHE A 164 9.34 -4.01 -4.14
N SER A 165 9.02 -5.21 -4.65
CA SER A 165 9.50 -6.47 -4.09
C SER A 165 11.02 -6.58 -4.14
N GLN A 166 11.65 -6.15 -5.23
CA GLN A 166 13.11 -6.12 -5.35
C GLN A 166 13.74 -5.19 -4.31
N ALA A 167 13.16 -4.00 -4.10
CA ALA A 167 13.62 -3.07 -3.07
C ALA A 167 13.50 -3.64 -1.66
N LEU A 168 12.40 -4.31 -1.34
CA LEU A 168 12.25 -5.01 -0.06
C LEU A 168 13.36 -6.04 0.15
N VAL A 169 13.62 -6.92 -0.82
CA VAL A 169 14.67 -7.96 -0.71
C VAL A 169 16.07 -7.34 -0.57
N THR A 170 16.35 -6.26 -1.30
CA THR A 170 17.64 -5.58 -1.24
C THR A 170 17.87 -4.92 0.12
N ILE A 171 16.88 -4.19 0.63
CA ILE A 171 16.96 -3.55 1.96
C ILE A 171 17.02 -4.62 3.06
N GLU A 172 16.25 -5.70 2.92
CA GLU A 172 16.24 -6.80 3.86
C GLU A 172 17.59 -7.52 3.94
N SER A 173 18.31 -7.64 2.82
CA SER A 173 19.64 -8.26 2.76
C SER A 173 20.72 -7.42 3.44
N ASP A 174 20.47 -6.12 3.65
CA ASP A 174 21.38 -5.15 4.29
C ASP A 174 20.83 -4.61 5.62
N ALA A 175 19.69 -5.14 6.09
CA ALA A 175 18.94 -4.60 7.22
C ALA A 175 19.71 -4.63 8.56
N SER A 176 20.71 -5.51 8.69
CA SER A 176 21.59 -5.60 9.85
C SER A 176 22.50 -4.38 10.05
N GLY A 177 22.64 -3.52 9.03
CA GLY A 177 23.42 -2.28 9.10
C GLY A 177 22.61 -1.03 9.47
N HIS A 178 21.28 -1.11 9.54
CA HIS A 178 20.41 0.07 9.62
C HIS A 178 19.67 0.16 10.96
N ALA A 179 19.74 1.33 11.60
CA ALA A 179 18.92 1.64 12.77
C ALA A 179 17.55 2.17 12.31
N PHE A 180 16.48 1.54 12.80
CA PHE A 180 15.11 1.93 12.48
C PHE A 180 14.52 2.84 13.56
N SER A 181 13.65 3.75 13.13
CA SER A 181 12.99 4.74 13.99
C SER A 181 11.93 4.08 14.88
N ASP A 182 11.69 4.67 16.05
CA ASP A 182 10.68 4.22 17.00
C ASP A 182 9.23 4.47 16.52
N PRO A 183 8.22 3.72 17.02
CA PRO A 183 6.83 3.84 16.56
C PRO A 183 6.21 5.24 16.72
N GLU A 184 6.58 5.99 17.77
CA GLU A 184 6.09 7.35 17.98
C GLU A 184 6.69 8.34 16.98
N VAL A 185 7.96 8.12 16.63
CA VAL A 185 8.69 8.90 15.62
C VAL A 185 8.13 8.59 14.23
N ASP A 186 7.81 7.32 13.97
CA ASP A 186 7.17 6.86 12.73
C ASP A 186 5.83 7.54 12.48
N ASP A 187 4.99 7.61 13.51
CA ASP A 187 3.69 8.27 13.43
C ASP A 187 3.83 9.76 13.12
N ASP A 188 4.79 10.44 13.76
CA ASP A 188 5.07 11.86 13.55
C ASP A 188 5.65 12.14 12.15
N ILE A 189 6.59 11.30 11.68
CA ILE A 189 7.12 11.35 10.31
C ILE A 189 5.98 11.18 9.31
N ASN A 190 5.13 10.16 9.48
CA ASN A 190 4.02 9.87 8.59
C ASN A 190 3.05 11.07 8.46
N ILE A 191 2.60 11.60 9.61
CA ILE A 191 1.64 12.70 9.64
C ILE A 191 2.26 13.95 9.03
N ARG A 192 3.50 14.31 9.42
CA ARG A 192 4.18 15.50 8.91
C ARG A 192 4.48 15.40 7.42
N ALA A 193 4.94 14.24 6.96
CA ALA A 193 5.25 14.02 5.54
C ALA A 193 4.04 14.22 4.63
N VAL A 194 2.85 13.79 5.10
CA VAL A 194 1.63 13.90 4.30
C VAL A 194 1.01 15.30 4.39
N LEU A 195 1.02 15.94 5.56
CA LEU A 195 0.38 17.24 5.77
C LEU A 195 1.28 18.43 5.41
N ASP A 196 2.53 18.39 5.84
CA ASP A 196 3.49 19.51 5.72
C ASP A 196 4.57 19.24 4.66
N GLY A 197 4.64 18.01 4.15
CA GLY A 197 5.61 17.57 3.14
C GLY A 197 6.82 16.84 3.73
N TRP A 198 7.53 16.10 2.86
CA TRP A 198 8.68 15.27 3.24
C TRP A 198 9.85 16.07 3.81
N ASP A 199 10.08 17.30 3.32
CA ASP A 199 11.15 18.18 3.83
C ASP A 199 10.90 18.60 5.28
N ALA A 200 9.66 18.93 5.63
CA ALA A 200 9.28 19.27 6.99
C ALA A 200 9.42 18.08 7.95
N ALA A 201 9.06 16.87 7.48
CA ALA A 201 9.26 15.63 8.23
C ALA A 201 10.75 15.39 8.51
N ARG A 202 11.59 15.53 7.49
CA ARG A 202 13.04 15.31 7.58
C ARG A 202 13.76 16.34 8.44
N ALA A 203 13.29 17.60 8.44
CA ALA A 203 13.84 18.64 9.28
C ALA A 203 13.69 18.34 10.77
N ARG A 204 12.68 17.55 11.16
CA ARG A 204 12.39 17.22 12.55
C ARG A 204 12.94 15.86 12.97
N ASN A 205 12.83 14.85 12.11
CA ASN A 205 13.31 13.50 12.41
C ASN A 205 14.20 12.99 11.26
N PRO A 206 15.41 12.47 11.55
CA PRO A 206 16.25 11.84 10.53
C PRO A 206 15.54 10.60 9.98
N PHE A 207 15.68 10.35 8.68
CA PHE A 207 15.06 9.20 8.04
C PHE A 207 16.00 8.00 8.09
N ASP A 208 15.48 6.86 8.55
CA ASP A 208 16.10 5.57 8.31
C ASP A 208 15.87 5.09 6.86
N ILE A 209 16.49 3.97 6.52
CA ILE A 209 16.39 3.39 5.18
C ILE A 209 14.96 3.09 4.76
N GLY A 210 14.11 2.69 5.72
CA GLY A 210 12.70 2.45 5.47
C GLY A 210 11.96 3.72 5.11
N TRP A 211 12.18 4.82 5.85
CA TRP A 211 11.56 6.11 5.53
C TRP A 211 12.06 6.71 4.21
N LEU A 212 13.33 6.52 3.88
CA LEU A 212 13.86 6.88 2.55
C LEU A 212 13.14 6.11 1.44
N MET A 213 12.91 4.81 1.63
CA MET A 213 12.18 3.98 0.66
C MET A 213 10.72 4.45 0.55
N LEU A 214 10.05 4.66 1.68
CA LEU A 214 8.65 5.11 1.71
C LEU A 214 8.49 6.47 1.03
N GLN A 215 9.44 7.40 1.19
CA GLN A 215 9.41 8.68 0.48
C GLN A 215 9.41 8.47 -1.04
N THR A 216 10.29 7.61 -1.57
CA THR A 216 10.35 7.36 -3.02
C THR A 216 9.08 6.70 -3.56
N VAL A 217 8.49 5.78 -2.79
CA VAL A 217 7.21 5.14 -3.15
C VAL A 217 6.08 6.16 -3.17
N ASP A 218 6.10 7.07 -2.23
CA ASP A 218 5.07 8.07 -2.05
C ASP A 218 5.08 9.14 -3.14
N GLU A 219 6.25 9.72 -3.40
CA GLU A 219 6.45 10.72 -4.44
C GLU A 219 6.26 10.14 -5.86
N GLY A 220 6.52 8.84 -6.04
CA GLY A 220 6.26 8.16 -7.30
C GLY A 220 4.78 7.83 -7.51
N PHE A 221 4.17 7.13 -6.55
CA PHE A 221 2.88 6.45 -6.75
C PHE A 221 1.76 6.98 -5.85
N LEU A 222 2.01 7.15 -4.54
CA LEU A 222 0.94 7.43 -3.58
C LEU A 222 0.46 8.88 -3.59
N TRP A 223 1.23 9.82 -4.16
CA TRP A 223 0.85 11.23 -4.28
C TRP A 223 -0.49 11.46 -5.00
N ARG A 224 -0.93 10.49 -5.83
CA ARG A 224 -2.23 10.53 -6.52
C ARG A 224 -3.42 10.26 -5.59
N SER A 225 -3.16 9.73 -4.39
CA SER A 225 -4.17 9.37 -3.40
C SER A 225 -4.45 10.52 -2.44
N GLY A 226 -5.62 10.51 -1.81
CA GLY A 226 -5.95 11.48 -0.76
C GLY A 226 -5.06 11.35 0.46
N ALA A 227 -4.99 12.39 1.30
CA ALA A 227 -4.10 12.45 2.46
C ALA A 227 -4.36 11.32 3.47
N VAL A 228 -5.62 10.94 3.67
CA VAL A 228 -6.00 9.87 4.61
C VAL A 228 -5.55 8.52 4.09
N GLU A 229 -5.81 8.23 2.82
CA GLU A 229 -5.42 6.99 2.16
C GLU A 229 -3.90 6.86 2.12
N ARG A 230 -3.20 7.96 1.80
CA ARG A 230 -1.75 8.04 1.75
C ARG A 230 -1.12 7.74 3.12
N MET A 231 -1.62 8.38 4.20
CA MET A 231 -1.18 8.06 5.58
C MET A 231 -1.38 6.59 5.92
N ALA A 232 -2.57 6.04 5.64
CA ALA A 232 -2.89 4.65 5.93
C ALA A 232 -1.98 3.67 5.17
N MET A 233 -1.77 3.89 3.87
CA MET A 233 -0.89 3.06 3.04
C MET A 233 0.56 3.10 3.53
N LEU A 234 1.09 4.31 3.81
CA LEU A 234 2.44 4.47 4.34
C LEU A 234 2.61 3.74 5.68
N ARG A 235 1.64 3.83 6.60
CA ARG A 235 1.70 3.10 7.88
C ARG A 235 1.67 1.59 7.69
N VAL A 236 0.85 1.08 6.77
CA VAL A 236 0.77 -0.36 6.47
C VAL A 236 2.11 -0.84 5.90
N ILE A 237 2.66 -0.14 4.90
CA ILE A 237 3.94 -0.49 4.29
C ILE A 237 5.07 -0.45 5.33
N ARG A 238 5.10 0.58 6.17
CA ARG A 238 6.07 0.71 7.26
C ARG A 238 5.98 -0.45 8.25
N SER A 239 4.76 -0.83 8.65
CA SER A 239 4.54 -1.96 9.55
C SER A 239 5.00 -3.28 8.94
N MET A 240 4.75 -3.49 7.64
CA MET A 240 5.23 -4.68 6.93
C MET A 240 6.76 -4.74 6.90
N LEU A 241 7.42 -3.61 6.61
CA LEU A 241 8.88 -3.52 6.61
C LEU A 241 9.44 -3.90 7.99
N MET A 242 8.87 -3.34 9.06
CA MET A 242 9.27 -3.63 10.42
C MET A 242 9.14 -5.10 10.76
N VAL A 243 8.00 -5.73 10.45
CA VAL A 243 7.79 -7.16 10.71
C VAL A 243 8.78 -8.02 9.95
N LEU A 244 9.05 -7.72 8.67
CA LEU A 244 10.01 -8.46 7.86
C LEU A 244 11.42 -8.41 8.46
N ILE A 245 11.84 -7.24 8.93
CA ILE A 245 13.17 -7.05 9.51
C ILE A 245 13.28 -7.74 10.87
N HIS A 246 12.27 -7.59 11.75
CA HIS A 246 12.27 -8.22 13.07
C HIS A 246 12.34 -9.76 12.97
N VAL A 247 11.58 -10.37 12.05
CA VAL A 247 11.58 -11.83 11.84
C VAL A 247 12.97 -12.36 11.45
N LYS A 248 13.79 -11.58 10.75
CA LYS A 248 15.15 -11.99 10.37
C LYS A 248 16.20 -11.78 11.45
N CYS A 249 16.03 -10.82 12.36
CA CYS A 249 16.96 -10.64 13.48
C CYS A 249 16.84 -11.75 14.53
N ASP A 250 15.71 -12.46 14.58
CA ASP A 250 15.45 -13.58 15.50
C ASP A 250 15.86 -14.97 14.94
N LEU A 251 16.33 -15.05 13.69
CA LEU A 251 16.79 -16.27 12.99
C LEU A 251 18.31 -16.32 12.87
#